data_AF-A0A5J5FR21-F1
#
_entry.id   AF-A0A5J5FR21-F1
#
_cell.length_a   1.000
_cell.length_b   1.000
_cell.length_c   1.000
_cell.angle_alpha   90.00
_cell.angle_beta   90.00
_cell.angle_gamma   90.00
#
_symmetry.space_group_name_H-M   'P 1'
#
loop_
_entity.id
_entity.type
_entity.pdbx_description
1 polymer ?
#
loop_
_entity_poly.entity_id
_entity_poly.type
_entity_poly.pdbx_seq_one_letter_code
_entity_poly.pdbx_strand_id
1 'polypeptide(L)'
;MKTGIHAKLKWLTGKKPIPEPATASLYQENTPGWLYPQKAEALLVTPLRRQLMKIIWQRTSLPVALFKELYQSPVARFAELVQQFPASEYHHHSHPGGLLDHTLEVMAFAAKLRQRHLLPVGAAPEDQAREAEAWTAGILYAALLHDIGKIVTDIEVMTDDNQRWLPWMGPLAQPYRLRYQKNRDHRLHPAIGSLLALQILPVSALNWLAQYRELNESFLYCISGHYDNAGVLGELVQEADRASVAQFMGANASQALTRPPSSLPEQILTALRELVRAEFKLSNPSSGSDGWLTDDALWLISKTTADRARAWLLQQGVTSIPESNVRLFDEMQAHGLIVPTQEGKAVWSCIVTADSGWTPGRPLTLLRLAPSRIWPNAEERPTPFAGKVIPGSTATTSTERGDADSHTAPNIATPENELSELAFSLFASPEQETDKHIQPESTDTVDELPKVQSGQAEAETDGRENVSLQPETPRPVAVPEAAQVTDTGFINWLREGIRTHKIAVNDTQARVHMVEGKAFLVSPELFKLYVRTTTGATGDEWKQVQKTFQKLKLHQRGNDGINIFVCEVKGPRKTRRVKGYLLDRPQDIFDNAIPEDNPYLSVVPTIQSSE
;
A
#
# COMPACT_ATOMS: atom_id res chain seq x y z
N MET A 1 -57.64 -9.51 -26.80
CA MET A 1 -56.73 -8.48 -26.25
C MET A 1 -56.61 -8.66 -24.73
N LYS A 2 -55.54 -9.32 -24.26
CA LYS A 2 -55.10 -9.28 -22.86
C LYS A 2 -53.62 -8.90 -22.90
N THR A 3 -53.37 -7.63 -22.68
CA THR A 3 -52.13 -6.90 -22.94
C THR A 3 -51.05 -7.23 -21.91
N GLY A 4 -49.91 -7.74 -22.40
CA GLY A 4 -48.56 -7.18 -22.20
C GLY A 4 -47.90 -7.16 -20.82
N ILE A 5 -48.63 -7.10 -19.71
CA ILE A 5 -48.03 -6.82 -18.38
C ILE A 5 -47.81 -8.11 -17.58
N HIS A 6 -48.75 -9.06 -17.59
CA HIS A 6 -48.62 -10.31 -16.83
C HIS A 6 -47.54 -11.27 -17.37
N ALA A 7 -47.23 -11.21 -18.67
CA ALA A 7 -46.18 -12.06 -19.25
C ALA A 7 -44.75 -11.60 -18.87
N LYS A 8 -44.56 -10.31 -18.55
CA LYS A 8 -43.25 -9.72 -18.20
C LYS A 8 -42.96 -9.66 -16.70
N LEU A 9 -43.94 -9.99 -15.85
CA LEU A 9 -43.84 -9.92 -14.38
C LEU A 9 -43.89 -11.30 -13.70
N LYS A 10 -43.61 -12.39 -14.42
CA LYS A 10 -43.59 -13.76 -13.87
C LYS A 10 -42.65 -13.94 -12.64
N TRP A 11 -41.67 -13.07 -12.46
CA TRP A 11 -40.76 -13.07 -11.31
C TRP A 11 -41.40 -12.54 -10.01
N LEU A 12 -42.50 -11.77 -10.08
CA LEU A 12 -43.21 -11.24 -8.90
C LEU A 12 -44.20 -12.24 -8.29
N THR A 13 -44.64 -13.25 -9.05
CA THR A 13 -45.63 -14.24 -8.59
C THR A 13 -45.00 -15.51 -7.98
N GLY A 14 -43.68 -15.64 -8.01
CA GLY A 14 -42.98 -16.72 -7.33
C GLY A 14 -42.67 -16.33 -5.90
N LYS A 15 -43.53 -16.67 -4.93
CA LYS A 15 -43.10 -16.81 -3.54
C LYS A 15 -42.06 -17.95 -3.48
N LYS A 16 -40.80 -17.66 -3.76
CA LYS A 16 -39.70 -18.51 -3.28
C LYS A 16 -39.58 -18.23 -1.78
N PRO A 17 -39.72 -19.24 -0.91
CA PRO A 17 -39.48 -19.03 0.51
C PRO A 17 -38.03 -18.54 0.70
N ILE A 18 -37.86 -17.60 1.64
CA ILE A 18 -36.55 -17.25 2.18
C ILE A 18 -35.94 -18.58 2.67
N PRO A 19 -34.79 -19.03 2.13
CA PRO A 19 -34.22 -20.30 2.58
C PRO A 19 -33.84 -20.16 4.06
N GLU A 20 -34.38 -21.07 4.88
CA GLU A 20 -33.87 -21.28 6.25
C GLU A 20 -32.36 -21.60 6.18
N PRO A 21 -31.58 -21.16 7.17
CA PRO A 21 -30.14 -21.37 7.17
C PRO A 21 -29.85 -22.88 7.15
N ALA A 22 -29.35 -23.37 6.00
CA ALA A 22 -28.94 -24.75 5.86
C ALA A 22 -27.78 -25.03 6.81
N THR A 23 -27.96 -26.04 7.67
CA THR A 23 -26.91 -26.62 8.52
C THR A 23 -25.70 -27.01 7.67
N ALA A 24 -24.56 -26.39 7.95
CA ALA A 24 -23.30 -26.61 7.25
C ALA A 24 -22.84 -28.07 7.37
N SER A 25 -22.69 -28.75 6.22
CA SER A 25 -21.98 -30.02 6.14
C SER A 25 -20.47 -29.77 6.20
N LEU A 26 -19.79 -30.47 7.10
CA LEU A 26 -18.40 -30.26 7.54
C LEU A 26 -17.32 -30.77 6.57
N TYR A 27 -17.60 -30.89 5.28
CA TYR A 27 -16.61 -31.33 4.29
C TYR A 27 -16.65 -30.41 3.06
N GLN A 28 -15.85 -29.33 3.10
CA GLN A 28 -15.65 -28.43 1.97
C GLN A 28 -14.49 -28.94 1.10
N GLU A 29 -14.81 -29.68 0.05
CA GLU A 29 -13.88 -29.87 -1.07
C GLU A 29 -13.76 -28.53 -1.80
N ASN A 30 -12.58 -27.89 -1.69
CA ASN A 30 -12.26 -26.66 -2.43
C ASN A 30 -12.33 -26.95 -3.94
N THR A 31 -13.45 -26.60 -4.56
CA THR A 31 -13.58 -26.71 -6.01
C THR A 31 -12.74 -25.59 -6.65
N PRO A 32 -11.80 -25.90 -7.56
CA PRO A 32 -10.93 -24.89 -8.17
C PRO A 32 -11.75 -23.75 -8.80
N GLY A 33 -11.42 -22.50 -8.44
CA GLY A 33 -12.08 -21.29 -8.96
C GLY A 33 -13.31 -20.80 -8.19
N TRP A 34 -13.71 -21.47 -7.11
CA TRP A 34 -14.77 -21.02 -6.20
C TRP A 34 -14.19 -20.42 -4.92
N LEU A 35 -14.80 -19.33 -4.46
CA LEU A 35 -14.54 -18.70 -3.17
C LEU A 35 -15.66 -19.08 -2.20
N TYR A 36 -15.32 -19.21 -0.92
CA TYR A 36 -16.26 -19.59 0.13
C TYR A 36 -16.51 -18.39 1.05
N PRO A 37 -17.78 -18.10 1.41
CA PRO A 37 -18.07 -17.01 2.33
C PRO A 37 -17.43 -17.24 3.70
N GLN A 38 -16.89 -16.17 4.25
CA GLN A 38 -16.24 -16.12 5.55
C GLN A 38 -17.00 -15.15 6.46
N LYS A 39 -16.91 -15.40 7.77
CA LYS A 39 -17.42 -14.50 8.80
C LYS A 39 -16.46 -13.34 9.04
N ALA A 40 -16.98 -12.24 9.58
CA ALA A 40 -16.19 -11.04 9.87
C ALA A 40 -14.92 -11.35 10.69
N GLU A 41 -14.99 -12.26 11.66
CA GLU A 41 -13.86 -12.62 12.51
C GLU A 41 -12.70 -13.21 11.70
N ALA A 42 -13.00 -14.08 10.73
CA ALA A 42 -12.00 -14.67 9.85
C ALA A 42 -11.46 -13.65 8.85
N LEU A 43 -12.32 -12.76 8.35
CA LEU A 43 -11.94 -11.72 7.39
C LEU A 43 -11.06 -10.64 8.03
N LEU A 44 -11.25 -10.31 9.31
CA LEU A 44 -10.53 -9.22 9.98
C LEU A 44 -9.27 -9.68 10.75
N VAL A 45 -8.96 -10.98 10.74
CA VAL A 45 -7.86 -11.54 11.54
C VAL A 45 -6.47 -11.38 10.90
N THR A 46 -6.35 -10.88 9.68
CA THR A 46 -5.02 -10.68 9.08
C THR A 46 -4.22 -9.65 9.90
N PRO A 47 -2.88 -9.77 9.96
CA PRO A 47 -2.05 -8.84 10.71
C PRO A 47 -2.26 -7.37 10.33
N LEU A 48 -2.40 -7.09 9.02
CA LEU A 48 -2.68 -5.76 8.48
C LEU A 48 -4.02 -5.22 9.00
N ARG A 49 -5.11 -5.97 8.83
CA ARG A 49 -6.47 -5.51 9.21
C ARG A 49 -6.59 -5.29 10.72
N ARG A 50 -6.00 -6.16 11.54
CA ARG A 50 -5.92 -5.98 13.00
C ARG A 50 -5.17 -4.70 13.37
N GLN A 51 -4.07 -4.41 12.68
CA GLN A 51 -3.28 -3.22 12.94
C GLN A 51 -4.00 -1.94 12.51
N LEU A 52 -4.64 -1.93 11.33
CA LEU A 52 -5.46 -0.79 10.88
C LEU A 52 -6.61 -0.51 11.84
N MET A 53 -7.30 -1.56 12.33
CA MET A 53 -8.32 -1.42 13.35
C MET A 53 -7.79 -0.85 14.67
N LYS A 54 -6.60 -1.28 15.09
CA LYS A 54 -5.93 -0.71 16.26
C LYS A 54 -5.60 0.77 16.06
N ILE A 55 -5.13 1.17 14.87
CA ILE A 55 -4.83 2.57 14.54
C ILE A 55 -6.10 3.42 14.58
N ILE A 56 -7.19 2.96 13.98
CA ILE A 56 -8.47 3.69 13.99
C ILE A 56 -8.99 3.84 15.42
N TRP A 57 -8.86 2.80 16.25
CA TRP A 57 -9.21 2.87 17.67
C TRP A 57 -8.35 3.88 18.44
N GLN A 58 -7.02 3.83 18.29
CA GLN A 58 -6.10 4.77 18.94
C GLN A 58 -6.38 6.22 18.55
N ARG A 59 -6.79 6.46 17.30
CA ARG A 59 -7.04 7.81 16.79
C ARG A 59 -8.39 8.39 17.19
N THR A 60 -9.38 7.53 17.42
CA THR A 60 -10.70 7.93 17.92
C THR A 60 -10.76 8.00 19.45
N SER A 61 -9.83 7.33 20.16
CA SER A 61 -9.72 7.37 21.63
C SER A 61 -11.02 6.98 22.37
N LEU A 62 -11.90 6.21 21.74
CA LEU A 62 -13.16 5.76 22.34
C LEU A 62 -12.96 4.59 23.31
N PRO A 63 -13.82 4.45 24.35
CA PRO A 63 -13.90 3.22 25.13
C PRO A 63 -14.19 2.01 24.23
N VAL A 64 -13.63 0.84 24.57
CA VAL A 64 -13.72 -0.39 23.75
C VAL A 64 -15.16 -0.75 23.37
N ALA A 65 -16.10 -0.62 24.31
CA ALA A 65 -17.51 -0.92 24.05
C ALA A 65 -18.11 0.00 22.98
N LEU A 66 -17.82 1.29 23.05
CA LEU A 66 -18.33 2.29 22.10
C LEU A 66 -17.63 2.19 20.74
N PHE A 67 -16.31 1.92 20.72
CA PHE A 67 -15.59 1.62 19.49
C PHE A 67 -16.18 0.40 18.77
N LYS A 68 -16.53 -0.64 19.54
CA LYS A 68 -17.13 -1.85 18.99
C LYS A 68 -18.47 -1.56 18.31
N GLU A 69 -19.33 -0.78 18.97
CA GLU A 69 -20.65 -0.41 18.44
C GLU A 69 -20.54 0.53 17.24
N LEU A 70 -19.77 1.61 17.37
CA LEU A 70 -19.70 2.66 16.35
C LEU A 70 -18.87 2.26 15.14
N TYR A 71 -17.77 1.52 15.28
CA TYR A 71 -16.84 1.29 14.17
C TYR A 71 -16.61 -0.19 13.86
N GLN A 72 -16.37 -1.03 14.87
CA GLN A 72 -16.08 -2.44 14.63
C GLN A 72 -17.29 -3.19 14.03
N SER A 73 -18.50 -2.90 14.50
CA SER A 73 -19.71 -3.56 13.97
C SER A 73 -20.01 -3.16 12.51
N PRO A 74 -19.97 -1.87 12.12
CA PRO A 74 -20.06 -1.48 10.71
C PRO A 74 -18.97 -2.10 9.83
N VAL A 75 -17.72 -2.10 10.30
CA VAL A 75 -16.61 -2.74 9.58
C VAL A 75 -16.83 -4.24 9.41
N ALA A 76 -17.35 -4.93 10.43
CA ALA A 76 -17.69 -6.35 10.35
C ALA A 76 -18.79 -6.61 9.30
N ARG A 77 -19.85 -5.80 9.27
CA ARG A 77 -20.91 -5.90 8.23
C ARG A 77 -20.37 -5.63 6.84
N PHE A 78 -19.49 -4.62 6.71
CA PHE A 78 -18.81 -4.32 5.46
C PHE A 78 -17.98 -5.50 5.00
N ALA A 79 -17.14 -6.06 5.88
CA ALA A 79 -16.31 -7.23 5.58
C ALA A 79 -17.15 -8.42 5.11
N GLU A 80 -18.25 -8.74 5.79
CA GLU A 80 -19.14 -9.84 5.38
C GLU A 80 -19.85 -9.59 4.05
N LEU A 81 -20.08 -8.33 3.68
CA LEU A 81 -20.71 -7.98 2.41
C LEU A 81 -19.71 -8.03 1.24
N VAL A 82 -18.47 -7.56 1.44
CA VAL A 82 -17.44 -7.49 0.39
C VAL A 82 -16.57 -8.75 0.31
N GLN A 83 -16.56 -9.58 1.36
CA GLN A 83 -15.83 -10.85 1.40
C GLN A 83 -14.37 -10.72 0.92
N GLN A 84 -13.95 -11.57 -0.02
CA GLN A 84 -12.61 -11.58 -0.61
C GLN A 84 -12.56 -10.77 -1.92
N PHE A 85 -13.44 -9.79 -2.10
CA PHE A 85 -13.48 -9.03 -3.35
C PHE A 85 -12.24 -8.15 -3.51
N PRO A 86 -11.65 -8.10 -4.72
CA PRO A 86 -10.58 -7.17 -5.04
C PRO A 86 -11.11 -5.73 -5.17
N ALA A 87 -10.27 -4.75 -4.86
CA ALA A 87 -10.63 -3.33 -5.06
C ALA A 87 -10.46 -2.88 -6.52
N SER A 88 -9.62 -3.58 -7.28
CA SER A 88 -9.25 -3.23 -8.65
C SER A 88 -8.83 -4.47 -9.46
N GLU A 89 -8.90 -4.39 -10.80
CA GLU A 89 -8.56 -5.52 -11.68
C GLU A 89 -7.04 -5.69 -11.90
N TYR A 90 -6.31 -4.59 -11.99
CA TYR A 90 -4.90 -4.59 -12.39
C TYR A 90 -4.01 -3.65 -11.55
N HIS A 91 -4.55 -3.03 -10.50
CA HIS A 91 -3.85 -2.05 -9.68
C HIS A 91 -3.55 -2.59 -8.27
N HIS A 92 -3.11 -1.70 -7.37
CA HIS A 92 -3.00 -1.96 -5.94
C HIS A 92 -4.34 -2.48 -5.39
N HIS A 93 -4.27 -3.44 -4.47
CA HIS A 93 -5.43 -4.16 -3.91
C HIS A 93 -6.24 -5.02 -4.91
N SER A 94 -5.60 -5.52 -5.97
CA SER A 94 -6.20 -6.51 -6.89
C SER A 94 -6.21 -7.95 -6.37
N HIS A 95 -5.58 -8.19 -5.22
CA HIS A 95 -5.58 -9.48 -4.54
C HIS A 95 -6.92 -9.77 -3.83
N PRO A 96 -7.19 -11.04 -3.47
CA PRO A 96 -8.34 -11.40 -2.65
C PRO A 96 -8.41 -10.57 -1.35
N GLY A 97 -9.59 -9.99 -1.11
CA GLY A 97 -9.87 -9.14 0.06
C GLY A 97 -9.31 -7.72 -0.04
N GLY A 98 -8.74 -7.34 -1.18
CA GLY A 98 -8.14 -6.02 -1.37
C GLY A 98 -9.11 -4.85 -1.15
N LEU A 99 -10.40 -5.00 -1.45
CA LEU A 99 -11.40 -3.94 -1.21
C LEU A 99 -11.54 -3.64 0.30
N LEU A 100 -11.47 -4.66 1.14
CA LEU A 100 -11.50 -4.51 2.59
C LEU A 100 -10.22 -3.85 3.10
N ASP A 101 -9.06 -4.25 2.60
CA ASP A 101 -7.78 -3.67 3.00
C ASP A 101 -7.71 -2.18 2.65
N HIS A 102 -8.01 -1.84 1.39
CA HIS A 102 -8.05 -0.46 0.92
C HIS A 102 -9.00 0.40 1.78
N THR A 103 -10.22 -0.07 2.02
CA THR A 103 -11.21 0.67 2.81
C THR A 103 -10.72 0.95 4.23
N LEU A 104 -10.08 -0.03 4.88
CA LEU A 104 -9.52 0.14 6.23
C LEU A 104 -8.34 1.10 6.27
N GLU A 105 -7.53 1.14 5.21
CA GLU A 105 -6.46 2.12 5.06
C GLU A 105 -7.01 3.54 4.91
N VAL A 106 -8.00 3.74 4.03
CA VAL A 106 -8.69 5.03 3.87
C VAL A 106 -9.31 5.47 5.19
N MET A 107 -9.97 4.59 5.94
CA MET A 107 -10.47 4.91 7.27
C MET A 107 -9.36 5.31 8.25
N ALA A 108 -8.22 4.61 8.26
CA ALA A 108 -7.09 4.93 9.14
C ALA A 108 -6.45 6.29 8.80
N PHE A 109 -6.35 6.63 7.52
CA PHE A 109 -5.91 7.94 7.06
C PHE A 109 -6.91 9.04 7.38
N ALA A 110 -8.20 8.80 7.15
CA ALA A 110 -9.25 9.75 7.49
C ALA A 110 -9.23 10.08 9.00
N ALA A 111 -9.04 9.06 9.86
CA ALA A 111 -8.85 9.26 11.29
C ALA A 111 -7.61 10.12 11.60
N LYS A 112 -6.51 9.94 10.85
CA LYS A 112 -5.26 10.71 11.01
C LYS A 112 -5.43 12.18 10.60
N LEU A 113 -6.07 12.43 9.46
CA LEU A 113 -6.29 13.77 8.94
C LEU A 113 -7.29 14.55 9.81
N ARG A 114 -8.34 13.87 10.29
CA ARG A 114 -9.34 14.43 11.20
C ARG A 114 -8.74 15.02 12.47
N GLN A 115 -7.72 14.38 13.06
CA GLN A 115 -7.07 14.85 14.29
C GLN A 115 -6.41 16.22 14.16
N ARG A 116 -6.12 16.68 12.93
CA ARG A 116 -5.50 17.99 12.66
C ARG A 116 -6.52 19.12 12.50
N HIS A 117 -7.81 18.80 12.56
CA HIS A 117 -8.89 19.75 12.30
C HIS A 117 -9.75 19.95 13.54
N LEU A 118 -10.20 21.18 13.77
CA LEU A 118 -11.27 21.50 14.71
C LEU A 118 -12.56 21.59 13.91
N LEU A 119 -13.49 20.67 14.13
CA LEU A 119 -14.74 20.56 13.38
C LEU A 119 -15.93 20.68 14.34
N PRO A 120 -17.04 21.34 13.94
CA PRO A 120 -17.25 22.01 12.65
C PRO A 120 -16.38 23.25 12.43
N VAL A 121 -16.08 23.58 11.17
CA VAL A 121 -15.21 24.71 10.82
C VAL A 121 -15.95 26.03 11.10
N GLY A 122 -15.30 26.94 11.82
CA GLY A 122 -15.89 28.25 12.13
C GLY A 122 -16.94 28.26 13.25
N ALA A 123 -17.29 27.10 13.81
CA ALA A 123 -18.14 27.01 15.00
C ALA A 123 -17.41 27.47 16.28
N ALA A 124 -18.18 27.84 17.31
CA ALA A 124 -17.61 28.18 18.61
C ALA A 124 -16.89 26.96 19.23
N PRO A 125 -15.85 27.14 20.06
CA PRO A 125 -15.12 26.01 20.67
C PRO A 125 -16.00 25.03 21.45
N GLU A 126 -17.07 25.52 22.06
CA GLU A 126 -18.06 24.73 22.79
C GLU A 126 -18.86 23.81 21.85
N ASP A 127 -19.29 24.33 20.71
CA ASP A 127 -19.97 23.55 19.66
C ASP A 127 -19.00 22.56 19.02
N GLN A 128 -17.75 22.96 18.75
CA GLN A 128 -16.70 22.07 18.25
C GLN A 128 -16.45 20.90 19.19
N ALA A 129 -16.34 21.16 20.50
CA ALA A 129 -16.19 20.09 21.50
C ALA A 129 -17.42 19.18 21.56
N ARG A 130 -18.64 19.75 21.49
CA ARG A 130 -19.90 19.00 21.55
C ARG A 130 -20.11 18.07 20.34
N GLU A 131 -19.68 18.50 19.16
CA GLU A 131 -19.95 17.79 17.90
C GLU A 131 -18.74 16.99 17.40
N ALA A 132 -17.57 17.14 18.03
CA ALA A 132 -16.30 16.57 17.58
C ALA A 132 -16.40 15.07 17.23
N GLU A 133 -17.01 14.28 18.12
CA GLU A 133 -17.17 12.84 17.94
C GLU A 133 -18.12 12.49 16.80
N ALA A 134 -19.21 13.25 16.64
CA ALA A 134 -20.15 13.05 15.55
C ALA A 134 -19.49 13.31 14.20
N TRP A 135 -18.72 14.40 14.10
CA TRP A 135 -17.94 14.70 12.89
C TRP A 135 -16.90 13.64 12.57
N THR A 136 -16.18 13.16 13.58
CA THR A 136 -15.24 12.05 13.41
C THR A 136 -15.94 10.79 12.90
N ALA A 137 -17.10 10.44 13.47
CA ALA A 137 -17.87 9.29 13.03
C ALA A 137 -18.36 9.45 11.59
N GLY A 138 -18.92 10.61 11.23
CA GLY A 138 -19.37 10.90 9.87
C GLY A 138 -18.26 10.76 8.82
N ILE A 139 -17.06 11.27 9.11
CA ILE A 139 -15.88 11.12 8.24
C ILE A 139 -15.49 9.66 8.08
N LEU A 140 -15.42 8.90 9.18
CA LEU A 140 -15.04 7.49 9.13
C LEU A 140 -16.10 6.61 8.46
N TYR A 141 -17.39 6.94 8.59
CA TYR A 141 -18.46 6.28 7.87
C TYR A 141 -18.45 6.59 6.38
N ALA A 142 -18.17 7.84 6.00
CA ALA A 142 -18.00 8.20 4.60
C ALA A 142 -16.79 7.47 3.99
N ALA A 143 -15.67 7.39 4.72
CA ALA A 143 -14.51 6.60 4.33
C ALA A 143 -14.82 5.09 4.22
N LEU A 144 -15.62 4.52 5.13
CA LEU A 144 -16.05 3.12 5.05
C LEU A 144 -16.91 2.85 3.80
N LEU A 145 -17.73 3.81 3.39
CA LEU A 145 -18.68 3.66 2.29
C LEU A 145 -18.13 4.12 0.94
N HIS A 146 -16.98 4.80 0.91
CA HIS A 146 -16.51 5.55 -0.26
C HIS A 146 -16.35 4.71 -1.52
N ASP A 147 -16.08 3.41 -1.37
CA ASP A 147 -15.81 2.45 -2.45
C ASP A 147 -16.76 1.25 -2.51
N ILE A 148 -17.76 1.19 -1.63
CA ILE A 148 -18.57 -0.02 -1.48
C ILE A 148 -19.42 -0.34 -2.71
N GLY A 149 -19.84 0.66 -3.50
CA GLY A 149 -20.68 0.40 -4.67
C GLY A 149 -19.95 -0.30 -5.82
N LYS A 150 -18.61 -0.38 -5.78
CA LYS A 150 -17.81 -1.19 -6.73
C LYS A 150 -18.25 -2.65 -6.77
N ILE A 151 -18.78 -3.19 -5.67
CA ILE A 151 -19.27 -4.57 -5.62
C ILE A 151 -20.50 -4.81 -6.51
N VAL A 152 -21.12 -3.75 -7.04
CA VAL A 152 -22.25 -3.81 -8.00
C VAL A 152 -21.83 -3.33 -9.39
N THR A 153 -21.04 -2.25 -9.48
CA THR A 153 -20.68 -1.63 -10.76
C THR A 153 -19.52 -2.31 -11.46
N ASP A 154 -18.58 -2.85 -10.70
CA ASP A 154 -17.30 -3.32 -11.22
C ASP A 154 -17.23 -4.85 -11.20
N ILE A 155 -17.92 -5.48 -10.24
CA ILE A 155 -17.90 -6.91 -10.01
C ILE A 155 -19.29 -7.51 -10.26
N GLU A 156 -19.31 -8.62 -10.98
CA GLU A 156 -20.46 -9.51 -11.07
C GLU A 156 -20.15 -10.78 -10.28
N VAL A 157 -21.10 -11.17 -9.41
CA VAL A 157 -20.96 -12.31 -8.51
C VAL A 157 -22.01 -13.35 -8.87
N MET A 158 -21.56 -14.59 -9.07
CA MET A 158 -22.42 -15.74 -9.34
C MET A 158 -22.24 -16.78 -8.24
N THR A 159 -23.34 -17.24 -7.64
CA THR A 159 -23.37 -18.33 -6.66
C THR A 159 -23.34 -19.70 -7.35
N ASP A 160 -23.11 -20.76 -6.58
CA ASP A 160 -23.03 -22.16 -7.05
C ASP A 160 -24.36 -22.68 -7.63
N ASP A 161 -25.49 -22.13 -7.20
CA ASP A 161 -26.80 -22.33 -7.82
C ASP A 161 -27.01 -21.55 -9.15
N ASN A 162 -25.93 -20.94 -9.66
CA ASN A 162 -25.88 -20.16 -10.90
C ASN A 162 -26.84 -18.95 -10.90
N GLN A 163 -27.17 -18.41 -9.72
CA GLN A 163 -27.86 -17.12 -9.58
C GLN A 163 -26.86 -15.98 -9.50
N ARG A 164 -27.28 -14.81 -9.98
CA ARG A 164 -26.55 -13.56 -9.77
C ARG A 164 -26.82 -13.07 -8.35
N TRP A 165 -25.76 -12.85 -7.58
CA TRP A 165 -25.85 -12.20 -6.28
C TRP A 165 -25.82 -10.67 -6.43
N LEU A 166 -26.61 -9.99 -5.61
CA LEU A 166 -26.61 -8.54 -5.47
C LEU A 166 -26.56 -8.20 -3.99
N PRO A 167 -25.89 -7.12 -3.56
CA PRO A 167 -25.64 -6.88 -2.15
C PRO A 167 -26.91 -6.66 -1.32
N TRP A 168 -27.99 -6.14 -1.91
CA TRP A 168 -29.29 -6.01 -1.25
C TRP A 168 -30.02 -7.34 -1.00
N MET A 169 -29.47 -8.47 -1.44
CA MET A 169 -29.90 -9.80 -1.01
C MET A 169 -29.29 -10.20 0.35
N GLY A 170 -28.37 -9.39 0.89
CA GLY A 170 -27.63 -9.66 2.12
C GLY A 170 -26.26 -10.31 1.86
N PRO A 171 -25.49 -10.61 2.93
CA PRO A 171 -24.17 -11.24 2.83
C PRO A 171 -24.20 -12.57 2.07
N LEU A 172 -23.11 -12.89 1.36
CA LEU A 172 -22.97 -14.17 0.67
C LEU A 172 -23.04 -15.33 1.68
N ALA A 173 -23.90 -16.32 1.40
CA ALA A 173 -24.07 -17.52 2.22
C ALA A 173 -23.66 -18.82 1.51
N GLN A 174 -23.36 -18.74 0.20
CA GLN A 174 -23.02 -19.86 -0.66
C GLN A 174 -21.68 -19.61 -1.36
N PRO A 175 -20.96 -20.68 -1.79
CA PRO A 175 -19.80 -20.55 -2.64
C PRO A 175 -20.09 -19.65 -3.86
N TYR A 176 -19.13 -18.81 -4.22
CA TYR A 176 -19.30 -17.81 -5.27
C TYR A 176 -18.06 -17.69 -6.15
N ARG A 177 -18.29 -17.15 -7.35
CA ARG A 177 -17.24 -16.72 -8.27
C ARG A 177 -17.48 -15.28 -8.69
N LEU A 178 -16.39 -14.59 -9.00
CA LEU A 178 -16.38 -13.19 -9.38
C LEU A 178 -15.91 -13.01 -10.83
N ARG A 179 -16.47 -12.00 -11.50
CA ARG A 179 -16.08 -11.58 -12.84
C ARG A 179 -16.15 -10.06 -12.93
N TYR A 180 -15.17 -9.44 -13.58
CA TYR A 180 -15.21 -8.01 -13.85
C TYR A 180 -16.22 -7.65 -14.94
N GLN A 181 -16.94 -6.56 -14.71
CA GLN A 181 -17.84 -5.98 -15.70
C GLN A 181 -17.05 -5.11 -16.68
N LYS A 182 -17.36 -5.23 -17.98
CA LYS A 182 -16.67 -4.50 -19.07
C LYS A 182 -17.16 -3.05 -19.25
N ASN A 183 -18.41 -2.76 -18.90
CA ASN A 183 -19.05 -1.45 -19.08
C ASN A 183 -19.30 -0.81 -17.71
N ARG A 184 -18.23 -0.42 -17.02
CA ARG A 184 -18.32 0.16 -15.68
C ARG A 184 -18.77 1.61 -15.78
N ASP A 185 -19.84 1.95 -15.07
CA ASP A 185 -20.24 3.34 -14.88
C ASP A 185 -19.78 3.79 -13.50
N HIS A 186 -18.60 4.41 -13.46
CA HIS A 186 -18.00 4.89 -12.21
C HIS A 186 -18.83 5.99 -11.53
N ARG A 187 -19.77 6.63 -12.23
CA ARG A 187 -20.67 7.64 -11.65
C ARG A 187 -21.78 7.01 -10.80
N LEU A 188 -22.11 5.74 -11.04
CA LEU A 188 -23.17 5.03 -10.30
C LEU A 188 -22.69 4.48 -8.97
N HIS A 189 -21.39 4.27 -8.81
CA HIS A 189 -20.84 3.67 -7.60
C HIS A 189 -21.26 4.50 -6.35
N PRO A 190 -21.03 5.82 -6.26
CA PRO A 190 -21.44 6.57 -5.06
C PRO A 190 -22.94 6.46 -4.76
N ALA A 191 -23.79 6.52 -5.80
CA ALA A 191 -25.24 6.33 -5.63
C ALA A 191 -25.58 4.94 -5.04
N ILE A 192 -24.89 3.89 -5.47
CA ILE A 192 -25.03 2.54 -4.91
C ILE A 192 -24.46 2.49 -3.49
N GLY A 193 -23.35 3.18 -3.21
CA GLY A 193 -22.79 3.28 -1.87
C GLY A 193 -23.79 3.88 -0.87
N SER A 194 -24.49 4.94 -1.27
CA SER A 194 -25.59 5.53 -0.51
C SER A 194 -26.74 4.53 -0.24
N LEU A 195 -27.10 3.70 -1.23
CA LEU A 195 -28.11 2.65 -1.05
C LEU A 195 -27.67 1.57 -0.04
N LEU A 196 -26.39 1.22 -0.05
CA LEU A 196 -25.83 0.20 0.84
C LEU A 196 -25.52 0.71 2.26
N ALA A 197 -25.49 2.03 2.47
CA ALA A 197 -25.25 2.64 3.77
C ALA A 197 -26.15 2.07 4.87
N LEU A 198 -27.43 1.81 4.58
CA LEU A 198 -28.41 1.25 5.53
C LEU A 198 -28.14 -0.21 5.92
N GLN A 199 -27.37 -0.97 5.13
CA GLN A 199 -26.98 -2.33 5.48
C GLN A 199 -25.71 -2.36 6.33
N ILE A 200 -24.85 -1.36 6.17
CA ILE A 200 -23.57 -1.27 6.87
C ILE A 200 -23.71 -0.52 8.19
N LEU A 201 -24.32 0.66 8.17
CA LEU A 201 -24.41 1.53 9.33
C LEU A 201 -25.64 1.18 10.19
N PRO A 202 -25.52 1.19 11.53
CA PRO A 202 -26.68 1.04 12.40
C PRO A 202 -27.58 2.28 12.31
N VAL A 203 -28.89 2.07 12.38
CA VAL A 203 -29.88 3.16 12.36
C VAL A 203 -29.65 4.16 13.48
N SER A 204 -29.16 3.72 14.65
CA SER A 204 -28.78 4.61 15.76
C SER A 204 -27.68 5.59 15.38
N ALA A 205 -26.66 5.16 14.62
CA ALA A 205 -25.59 6.05 14.16
C ALA A 205 -26.11 7.07 13.14
N LEU A 206 -26.95 6.64 12.19
CA LEU A 206 -27.57 7.55 11.22
C LEU A 206 -28.47 8.58 11.89
N ASN A 207 -29.30 8.16 12.85
CA ASN A 207 -30.12 9.06 13.66
C ASN A 207 -29.27 10.04 14.46
N TRP A 208 -28.10 9.61 14.95
CA TRP A 208 -27.17 10.47 15.69
C TRP A 208 -26.53 11.52 14.78
N LEU A 209 -26.03 11.14 13.60
CA LEU A 209 -25.52 12.12 12.61
C LEU A 209 -26.59 13.14 12.22
N ALA A 210 -27.84 12.69 12.04
CA ALA A 210 -28.97 13.53 11.66
C ALA A 210 -29.34 14.60 12.71
N GLN A 211 -28.87 14.49 13.96
CA GLN A 211 -29.04 15.55 14.97
C GLN A 211 -28.22 16.79 14.64
N TYR A 212 -27.17 16.66 13.82
CA TYR A 212 -26.27 17.74 13.43
C TYR A 212 -26.44 18.02 11.94
N ARG A 213 -27.19 19.08 11.62
CA ARG A 213 -27.60 19.37 10.24
C ARG A 213 -26.45 19.48 9.25
N GLU A 214 -25.42 20.27 9.58
CA GLU A 214 -24.27 20.51 8.71
C GLU A 214 -23.50 19.22 8.42
N LEU A 215 -23.22 18.44 9.47
CA LEU A 215 -22.59 17.13 9.37
C LEU A 215 -23.42 16.18 8.50
N ASN A 216 -24.73 16.10 8.72
CA ASN A 216 -25.60 15.20 7.98
C ASN A 216 -25.67 15.56 6.49
N GLU A 217 -25.81 16.84 6.16
CA GLU A 217 -25.78 17.33 4.76
C GLU A 217 -24.43 16.98 4.10
N SER A 218 -23.33 17.30 4.77
CA SER A 218 -21.96 17.02 4.34
C SER A 218 -21.72 15.51 4.11
N PHE A 219 -22.16 14.67 5.06
CA PHE A 219 -22.08 13.21 4.97
C PHE A 219 -22.87 12.67 3.78
N LEU A 220 -24.13 13.10 3.61
CA LEU A 220 -25.00 12.65 2.51
C LEU A 220 -24.46 13.06 1.14
N TYR A 221 -23.94 14.29 0.99
CA TYR A 221 -23.27 14.72 -0.24
C TYR A 221 -22.01 13.89 -0.53
N CYS A 222 -21.22 13.58 0.50
CA CYS A 222 -20.02 12.78 0.34
C CYS A 222 -20.33 11.36 -0.17
N ILE A 223 -21.22 10.63 0.52
CA ILE A 223 -21.53 9.24 0.15
C ILE A 223 -22.30 9.12 -1.16
N SER A 224 -22.91 10.19 -1.65
CA SER A 224 -23.57 10.25 -2.96
C SER A 224 -22.64 10.71 -4.09
N GLY A 225 -21.38 11.01 -3.78
CA GLY A 225 -20.36 11.39 -4.78
C GLY A 225 -20.33 12.87 -5.13
N HIS A 226 -21.10 13.71 -4.42
CA HIS A 226 -21.11 15.16 -4.56
C HIS A 226 -20.07 15.81 -3.63
N TYR A 227 -18.80 15.42 -3.79
CA TYR A 227 -17.72 15.88 -2.90
C TYR A 227 -17.56 17.40 -2.84
N ASP A 228 -17.81 18.11 -3.95
CA ASP A 228 -17.78 19.57 -4.02
C ASP A 228 -18.79 20.23 -3.05
N ASN A 229 -19.87 19.53 -2.72
CA ASN A 229 -20.90 19.98 -1.78
C ASN A 229 -20.71 19.40 -0.37
N ALA A 230 -19.75 18.49 -0.17
CA ALA A 230 -19.50 17.82 1.10
C ALA A 230 -18.57 18.62 2.02
N GLY A 231 -17.98 19.71 1.54
CA GLY A 231 -17.06 20.55 2.32
C GLY A 231 -15.88 19.77 2.90
N VAL A 232 -15.45 20.14 4.11
CA VAL A 232 -14.26 19.57 4.75
C VAL A 232 -14.32 18.04 4.92
N LEU A 233 -15.50 17.45 5.13
CA LEU A 233 -15.65 15.99 5.24
C LEU A 233 -15.28 15.31 3.91
N GLY A 234 -15.77 15.85 2.79
CA GLY A 234 -15.46 15.34 1.46
C GLY A 234 -13.97 15.49 1.12
N GLU A 235 -13.39 16.65 1.44
CA GLU A 235 -11.96 16.91 1.27
C GLU A 235 -11.10 15.90 2.04
N LEU A 236 -11.43 15.66 3.31
CA LEU A 236 -10.70 14.71 4.17
C LEU A 236 -10.80 13.27 3.66
N VAL A 237 -11.98 12.85 3.16
CA VAL A 237 -12.16 11.51 2.59
C VAL A 237 -11.38 11.37 1.28
N GLN A 238 -11.43 12.36 0.39
CA GLN A 238 -10.65 12.35 -0.86
C GLN A 238 -9.14 12.42 -0.63
N GLU A 239 -8.68 13.14 0.38
CA GLU A 239 -7.27 13.16 0.77
C GLU A 239 -6.85 11.81 1.37
N ALA A 240 -7.69 11.21 2.21
CA ALA A 240 -7.43 9.90 2.79
C ALA A 240 -7.35 8.78 1.72
N ASP A 241 -8.24 8.81 0.74
CA ASP A 241 -8.22 7.89 -0.42
C ASP A 241 -6.90 8.03 -1.19
N ARG A 242 -6.57 9.26 -1.61
CA ARG A 242 -5.29 9.54 -2.30
C ARG A 242 -4.07 9.12 -1.49
N ALA A 243 -4.07 9.38 -0.18
CA ALA A 243 -2.98 9.02 0.71
C ALA A 243 -2.80 7.49 0.81
N SER A 244 -3.90 6.73 0.85
CA SER A 244 -3.87 5.26 0.87
C SER A 244 -3.19 4.70 -0.37
N VAL A 245 -3.49 5.27 -1.55
CA VAL A 245 -2.90 4.83 -2.82
C VAL A 245 -1.43 5.29 -2.94
N ALA A 246 -1.13 6.53 -2.53
CA ALA A 246 0.22 7.11 -2.62
C ALA A 246 1.24 6.41 -1.70
N GLN A 247 0.78 5.87 -0.57
CA GLN A 247 1.62 5.18 0.41
C GLN A 247 2.33 3.96 -0.18
N PHE A 248 1.68 3.24 -1.10
CA PHE A 248 2.23 2.06 -1.77
C PHE A 248 3.13 2.39 -2.96
N MET A 249 3.27 3.67 -3.34
CA MET A 249 4.14 4.14 -4.42
C MET A 249 5.55 4.57 -3.94
N GLY A 250 5.85 4.53 -2.63
CA GLY A 250 7.19 4.81 -2.07
C GLY A 250 7.49 6.27 -1.73
N ALA A 251 8.77 6.59 -1.44
CA ALA A 251 9.28 7.81 -0.77
C ALA A 251 9.00 9.19 -1.39
N ASN A 252 8.08 9.28 -2.36
CA ASN A 252 7.58 10.53 -2.94
C ASN A 252 6.18 10.94 -2.43
N ALA A 253 5.67 10.32 -1.35
CA ALA A 253 4.34 10.59 -0.79
C ALA A 253 4.11 12.07 -0.43
N SER A 254 5.12 12.76 0.13
CA SER A 254 5.00 14.17 0.51
C SER A 254 4.97 15.13 -0.69
N GLN A 255 5.55 14.73 -1.83
CA GLN A 255 5.51 15.48 -3.09
C GLN A 255 4.27 15.13 -3.93
N ALA A 256 3.68 13.95 -3.71
CA ALA A 256 2.43 13.52 -4.35
C ALA A 256 1.19 14.18 -3.72
N LEU A 257 1.25 14.60 -2.45
CA LEU A 257 0.14 15.26 -1.74
C LEU A 257 -0.11 16.72 -2.18
N THR A 258 0.89 17.41 -2.72
CA THR A 258 0.80 18.82 -3.12
C THR A 258 0.42 19.03 -4.59
N ARG A 259 0.32 17.95 -5.37
CA ARG A 259 -0.03 18.01 -6.79
C ARG A 259 -1.32 17.21 -7.01
N PRO A 260 -2.36 17.77 -7.64
CA PRO A 260 -3.55 16.98 -7.98
C PRO A 260 -3.10 15.86 -8.94
N PRO A 261 -3.31 14.57 -8.61
CA PRO A 261 -2.92 13.51 -9.54
C PRO A 261 -4.04 13.39 -10.57
N SER A 262 -3.78 13.83 -11.80
CA SER A 262 -4.41 13.22 -12.95
C SER A 262 -3.97 11.74 -12.99
N SER A 263 -4.85 10.81 -13.30
CA SER A 263 -4.49 9.41 -13.55
C SER A 263 -3.41 9.30 -14.64
N LEU A 264 -2.61 8.22 -14.71
CA LEU A 264 -1.63 8.04 -15.80
C LEU A 264 -2.24 8.28 -17.20
N PRO A 265 -3.46 7.80 -17.51
CA PRO A 265 -4.14 8.14 -18.76
C PRO A 265 -4.42 9.63 -18.94
N GLU A 266 -4.82 10.35 -17.90
CA GLU A 266 -5.03 11.80 -17.95
C GLU A 266 -3.71 12.55 -18.07
N GLN A 267 -2.63 12.07 -17.45
CA GLN A 267 -1.29 12.61 -17.61
C GLN A 267 -0.79 12.39 -19.04
N ILE A 268 -0.99 11.19 -19.61
CA ILE A 268 -0.68 10.89 -21.01
C ILE A 268 -1.51 11.79 -21.93
N LEU A 269 -2.80 11.97 -21.67
CA LEU A 269 -3.65 12.86 -22.45
C LEU A 269 -3.20 14.33 -22.34
N THR A 270 -2.77 14.76 -21.15
CA THR A 270 -2.20 16.10 -20.92
C THR A 270 -0.91 16.28 -21.69
N ALA A 271 0.00 15.29 -21.63
CA ALA A 271 1.24 15.28 -22.40
C ALA A 271 0.95 15.37 -23.91
N LEU A 272 -0.02 14.59 -24.42
CA LEU A 272 -0.43 14.65 -25.82
C LEU A 272 -0.99 16.02 -26.20
N ARG A 273 -1.81 16.64 -25.35
CA ARG A 273 -2.35 17.99 -25.59
C ARG A 273 -1.23 19.02 -25.73
N GLU A 274 -0.30 19.02 -24.78
CA GLU A 274 0.82 19.96 -24.78
C GLU A 274 1.75 19.74 -25.96
N LEU A 275 2.14 18.48 -26.22
CA LEU A 275 3.00 18.13 -27.36
C LEU A 275 2.37 18.51 -28.69
N VAL A 276 1.06 18.25 -28.87
CA VAL A 276 0.36 18.58 -30.11
C VAL A 276 0.22 20.09 -30.33
N ARG A 277 0.02 20.86 -29.24
CA ARG A 277 -0.17 22.31 -29.32
C ARG A 277 1.14 23.09 -29.45
N ALA A 278 2.20 22.63 -28.78
CA ALA A 278 3.44 23.39 -28.65
C ALA A 278 4.60 22.87 -29.51
N GLU A 279 4.68 21.56 -29.77
CA GLU A 279 5.88 20.95 -30.36
C GLU A 279 5.66 20.26 -31.71
N PHE A 280 4.51 19.62 -31.92
CA PHE A 280 4.29 18.78 -33.10
C PHE A 280 3.98 19.63 -34.33
N LYS A 281 4.68 19.32 -35.43
CA LYS A 281 4.41 19.94 -36.72
C LYS A 281 3.32 19.16 -37.44
N LEU A 282 2.10 19.67 -37.43
CA LEU A 282 0.94 19.00 -38.04
C LEU A 282 0.70 19.44 -39.49
N SER A 283 0.27 18.49 -40.32
CA SER A 283 -0.36 18.73 -41.63
C SER A 283 0.49 19.55 -42.62
N ASN A 284 1.81 19.40 -42.63
CA ASN A 284 2.66 20.09 -43.61
C ASN A 284 2.35 19.61 -45.04
N PRO A 285 2.15 20.52 -46.01
CA PRO A 285 1.72 20.16 -47.37
C PRO A 285 2.86 19.66 -48.27
N SER A 286 4.13 19.88 -47.89
CA SER A 286 5.29 19.65 -48.78
C SER A 286 6.44 18.89 -48.11
N SER A 287 6.29 18.46 -46.87
CA SER A 287 7.35 17.82 -46.08
C SER A 287 6.79 16.89 -45.01
N GLY A 288 7.66 16.12 -44.35
CA GLY A 288 7.29 15.26 -43.22
C GLY A 288 6.63 16.04 -42.09
N SER A 289 5.65 15.42 -41.45
CA SER A 289 4.89 15.96 -40.31
C SER A 289 4.97 14.99 -39.13
N ASP A 290 4.81 15.47 -37.91
CA ASP A 290 4.64 14.64 -36.72
C ASP A 290 3.23 14.02 -36.66
N GLY A 291 2.27 14.61 -37.39
CA GLY A 291 0.92 14.08 -37.57
C GLY A 291 0.08 14.82 -38.61
N TRP A 292 -1.11 14.30 -38.88
CA TRP A 292 -2.08 14.81 -39.86
C TRP A 292 -3.48 14.85 -39.25
N LEU A 293 -4.10 16.03 -39.30
CA LEU A 293 -5.48 16.21 -38.86
C LEU A 293 -6.43 16.08 -40.05
N THR A 294 -7.28 15.08 -40.06
CA THR A 294 -8.41 14.95 -41.00
C THR A 294 -9.71 15.39 -40.34
N ASP A 295 -10.80 15.48 -41.11
CA ASP A 295 -12.12 15.87 -40.56
C ASP A 295 -12.60 14.92 -39.45
N ASP A 296 -12.20 13.64 -39.52
CA ASP A 296 -12.66 12.58 -38.63
C ASP A 296 -11.65 12.20 -37.52
N ALA A 297 -10.35 12.46 -37.70
CA ALA A 297 -9.31 11.96 -36.81
C ALA A 297 -8.02 12.79 -36.81
N LEU A 298 -7.32 12.75 -35.68
CA LEU A 298 -5.92 13.16 -35.60
C LEU A 298 -5.04 11.91 -35.72
N TRP A 299 -4.13 11.90 -36.68
CA TRP A 299 -3.19 10.82 -36.93
C TRP A 299 -1.78 11.24 -36.52
N LEU A 300 -1.17 10.56 -35.55
CA LEU A 300 0.16 10.90 -35.05
C LEU A 300 1.15 9.76 -35.31
N ILE A 301 2.42 10.06 -35.61
CA ILE A 301 3.44 9.01 -35.81
C ILE A 301 3.68 8.25 -34.50
N SER A 302 3.46 6.93 -34.51
CA SER A 302 3.35 6.13 -33.27
C SER A 302 4.63 6.16 -32.42
N LYS A 303 5.78 5.86 -33.01
CA LYS A 303 7.07 5.81 -32.30
C LYS A 303 7.45 7.18 -31.72
N THR A 304 7.45 8.21 -32.56
CA THR A 304 7.81 9.59 -32.16
C THR A 304 6.88 10.10 -31.06
N THR A 305 5.58 9.81 -31.17
CA THR A 305 4.59 10.22 -30.18
C THR A 305 4.82 9.54 -28.83
N ALA A 306 5.07 8.22 -28.82
CA ALA A 306 5.39 7.48 -27.59
C ALA A 306 6.65 8.01 -26.91
N ASP A 307 7.73 8.18 -27.67
CA ASP A 307 9.03 8.59 -27.15
C ASP A 307 8.96 10.01 -26.56
N ARG A 308 8.29 10.95 -27.25
CA ARG A 308 8.09 12.32 -26.76
C ARG A 308 7.12 12.40 -25.58
N ALA A 309 6.02 11.65 -25.60
CA ALA A 309 5.08 11.61 -24.47
C ALA A 309 5.77 11.07 -23.21
N ARG A 310 6.54 10.00 -23.32
CA ARG A 310 7.34 9.47 -22.21
C ARG A 310 8.36 10.49 -21.70
N ALA A 311 9.11 11.13 -22.61
CA ALA A 311 10.09 12.15 -22.23
C ALA A 311 9.44 13.32 -21.49
N TRP A 312 8.30 13.82 -21.98
CA TRP A 312 7.55 14.90 -21.35
C TRP A 312 7.07 14.51 -19.95
N LEU A 313 6.49 13.32 -19.81
CA LEU A 313 6.01 12.82 -18.51
C LEU A 313 7.15 12.64 -17.50
N LEU A 314 8.31 12.11 -17.94
CA LEU A 314 9.50 11.99 -17.10
C LEU A 314 10.02 13.36 -16.64
N GLN A 315 10.04 14.36 -17.54
CA GLN A 315 10.41 15.73 -17.18
C GLN A 315 9.46 16.36 -16.16
N GLN A 316 8.18 15.99 -16.21
CA GLN A 316 7.19 16.43 -15.23
C GLN A 316 7.25 15.66 -13.90
N GLY A 317 8.20 14.73 -13.74
CA GLY A 317 8.43 13.96 -12.51
C GLY A 317 7.55 12.71 -12.38
N VAL A 318 6.88 12.29 -13.46
CA VAL A 318 6.07 11.06 -13.49
C VAL A 318 7.02 9.87 -13.67
N THR A 319 7.08 8.97 -12.69
CA THR A 319 8.04 7.84 -12.69
C THR A 319 7.42 6.50 -13.06
N SER A 320 6.09 6.39 -13.08
CA SER A 320 5.32 5.16 -13.34
C SER A 320 4.93 4.98 -14.83
N ILE A 321 5.76 5.44 -15.76
CA ILE A 321 5.48 5.37 -17.21
C ILE A 321 6.05 4.05 -17.78
N PRO A 322 5.31 3.32 -18.62
CA PRO A 322 5.84 2.14 -19.28
C PRO A 322 7.10 2.42 -20.14
N GLU A 323 8.17 1.67 -19.89
CA GLU A 323 9.42 1.76 -20.67
C GLU A 323 9.24 1.31 -22.13
N SER A 324 8.32 0.36 -22.37
CA SER A 324 8.02 -0.14 -23.71
C SER A 324 6.93 0.68 -24.40
N ASN A 325 7.15 1.03 -25.67
CA ASN A 325 6.14 1.69 -26.51
C ASN A 325 4.88 0.84 -26.66
N VAL A 326 5.02 -0.49 -26.70
CA VAL A 326 3.87 -1.42 -26.79
C VAL A 326 2.96 -1.26 -25.57
N ARG A 327 3.53 -1.31 -24.36
CA ARG A 327 2.77 -1.14 -23.12
C ARG A 327 2.14 0.25 -23.01
N LEU A 328 2.83 1.29 -23.48
CA LEU A 328 2.28 2.64 -23.51
C LEU A 328 1.07 2.74 -24.45
N PHE A 329 1.12 2.06 -25.60
CA PHE A 329 -0.01 2.00 -26.52
C PHE A 329 -1.18 1.20 -25.95
N ASP A 330 -0.92 0.08 -25.27
CA ASP A 330 -1.93 -0.72 -24.60
C ASP A 330 -2.67 0.11 -23.53
N GLU A 331 -1.93 0.91 -22.75
CA GLU A 331 -2.49 1.83 -21.75
C GLU A 331 -3.39 2.90 -22.39
N MET A 332 -2.90 3.54 -23.46
CA MET A 332 -3.67 4.53 -24.22
C MET A 332 -4.95 3.92 -24.82
N GLN A 333 -4.88 2.67 -25.28
CA GLN A 333 -6.01 1.96 -25.86
C GLN A 333 -7.02 1.54 -24.78
N ALA A 334 -6.56 0.98 -23.65
CA ALA A 334 -7.38 0.52 -22.54
C ALA A 334 -8.25 1.66 -21.96
N HIS A 335 -7.71 2.88 -21.94
CA HIS A 335 -8.40 4.08 -21.46
C HIS A 335 -9.04 4.93 -22.57
N GLY A 336 -9.10 4.40 -23.80
CA GLY A 336 -9.78 5.03 -24.93
C GLY A 336 -9.21 6.39 -25.34
N LEU A 337 -7.91 6.62 -25.11
CA LEU A 337 -7.19 7.80 -25.58
C LEU A 337 -6.93 7.73 -27.09
N ILE A 338 -6.78 6.51 -27.61
CA ILE A 338 -6.59 6.20 -29.03
C ILE A 338 -7.68 5.26 -29.54
N VAL A 339 -7.97 5.35 -30.84
CA VAL A 339 -8.95 4.52 -31.54
C VAL A 339 -8.23 3.30 -32.13
N PRO A 340 -8.56 2.07 -31.71
CA PRO A 340 -7.88 0.87 -32.18
C PRO A 340 -8.28 0.49 -33.62
N THR A 341 -7.45 -0.33 -34.26
CA THR A 341 -7.76 -0.95 -35.56
C THR A 341 -8.96 -1.89 -35.46
N GLN A 342 -9.50 -2.30 -36.61
CA GLN A 342 -10.59 -3.29 -36.66
C GLN A 342 -10.18 -4.64 -36.03
N GLU A 343 -8.89 -4.94 -36.00
CA GLU A 343 -8.32 -6.14 -35.37
C GLU A 343 -7.99 -5.94 -33.87
N GLY A 344 -8.30 -4.77 -33.30
CA GLY A 344 -8.04 -4.46 -31.89
C GLY A 344 -6.58 -4.08 -31.58
N LYS A 345 -5.78 -3.69 -32.57
CA LYS A 345 -4.39 -3.21 -32.36
C LYS A 345 -4.36 -1.69 -32.18
N ALA A 346 -3.43 -1.18 -31.40
CA ALA A 346 -3.27 0.25 -31.15
C ALA A 346 -2.71 1.04 -32.36
N VAL A 347 -1.86 0.41 -33.17
CA VAL A 347 -1.11 1.09 -34.25
C VAL A 347 -1.72 0.76 -35.61
N TRP A 348 -1.94 1.80 -36.41
CA TRP A 348 -2.42 1.73 -37.78
C TRP A 348 -1.27 1.80 -38.77
N SER A 349 -1.32 1.02 -39.85
CA SER A 349 -0.45 1.20 -41.01
C SER A 349 -1.21 2.03 -42.03
N CYS A 350 -0.70 3.21 -42.39
CA CYS A 350 -1.42 4.20 -43.21
C CYS A 350 -0.57 4.70 -44.37
N ILE A 351 -1.20 4.89 -45.53
CA ILE A 351 -0.63 5.63 -46.65
C ILE A 351 -1.14 7.07 -46.55
N VAL A 352 -0.21 8.03 -46.58
CA VAL A 352 -0.52 9.46 -46.55
C VAL A 352 -0.25 10.05 -47.93
N THR A 353 -1.21 10.80 -48.47
CA THR A 353 -1.11 11.48 -49.76
C THR A 353 -1.62 12.91 -49.61
N ALA A 354 -0.77 13.90 -49.81
CA ALA A 354 -1.16 15.30 -49.88
C ALA A 354 -1.70 15.65 -51.27
N ASP A 355 -2.61 16.62 -51.36
CA ASP A 355 -3.16 17.10 -52.64
C ASP A 355 -2.09 17.79 -53.51
N SER A 356 -0.98 18.21 -52.90
CA SER A 356 0.24 18.71 -53.58
C SER A 356 1.00 17.62 -54.35
N GLY A 357 0.62 16.34 -54.19
CA GLY A 357 1.32 15.19 -54.74
C GLY A 357 2.41 14.63 -53.83
N TRP A 358 2.63 15.21 -52.64
CA TRP A 358 3.60 14.68 -51.67
C TRP A 358 3.09 13.40 -50.99
N THR A 359 3.94 12.38 -50.91
CA THR A 359 3.69 11.13 -50.17
C THR A 359 5.01 10.60 -49.59
N PRO A 360 5.01 10.01 -48.38
CA PRO A 360 6.24 9.52 -47.72
C PRO A 360 6.86 8.26 -48.38
N GLY A 361 6.32 7.79 -49.51
CA GLY A 361 6.89 6.68 -50.31
C GLY A 361 6.78 5.29 -49.67
N ARG A 362 6.54 5.19 -48.36
CA ARG A 362 6.24 3.97 -47.62
C ARG A 362 5.06 4.19 -46.65
N PRO A 363 4.31 3.14 -46.30
CA PRO A 363 3.29 3.23 -45.26
C PRO A 363 3.91 3.65 -43.92
N LEU A 364 3.21 4.54 -43.21
CA LEU A 364 3.61 5.02 -41.89
C LEU A 364 2.80 4.32 -40.80
N THR A 365 3.43 4.12 -39.64
CA THR A 365 2.77 3.61 -38.45
C THR A 365 2.20 4.76 -37.62
N LEU A 366 0.88 4.86 -37.53
CA LEU A 366 0.17 5.99 -36.93
C LEU A 366 -0.71 5.54 -35.75
N LEU A 367 -0.89 6.43 -34.78
CA LEU A 367 -1.94 6.38 -33.77
C LEU A 367 -3.12 7.22 -34.24
N ARG A 368 -4.34 6.72 -34.06
CA ARG A 368 -5.57 7.44 -34.39
C ARG A 368 -6.19 8.00 -33.12
N LEU A 369 -6.45 9.29 -33.06
CA LEU A 369 -7.07 9.96 -31.91
C LEU A 369 -8.31 10.74 -32.37
N ALA A 370 -9.32 10.83 -31.50
CA ALA A 370 -10.44 11.72 -31.73
C ALA A 370 -10.00 13.18 -31.54
N PRO A 371 -10.23 14.10 -32.50
CA PRO A 371 -9.77 15.49 -32.39
C PRO A 371 -10.30 16.21 -31.13
N SER A 372 -11.50 15.85 -30.68
CA SER A 372 -12.11 16.36 -29.45
C SER A 372 -11.34 16.05 -28.17
N ARG A 373 -10.46 15.03 -28.18
CA ARG A 373 -9.60 14.71 -27.03
C ARG A 373 -8.47 15.72 -26.87
N ILE A 374 -7.99 16.31 -27.97
CA ILE A 374 -6.89 17.29 -27.99
C ILE A 374 -7.43 18.73 -27.98
N TRP A 375 -8.50 18.98 -28.74
CA TRP A 375 -9.19 20.28 -28.82
C TRP A 375 -10.67 20.09 -28.47
N PRO A 376 -11.06 20.35 -27.20
CA PRO A 376 -12.45 20.31 -26.76
C PRO A 376 -13.34 21.26 -27.57
N ASN A 377 -12.81 22.45 -27.88
CA ASN A 377 -13.46 23.45 -28.72
C ASN A 377 -13.03 23.26 -30.18
N ALA A 378 -14.00 23.20 -31.10
CA ALA A 378 -13.72 23.01 -32.52
C ALA A 378 -12.97 24.20 -33.15
N GLU A 379 -13.13 25.40 -32.59
CA GLU A 379 -12.50 26.65 -33.06
C GLU A 379 -10.99 26.71 -32.78
N GLU A 380 -10.49 25.93 -31.82
CA GLU A 380 -9.05 25.84 -31.51
C GLU A 380 -8.30 24.88 -32.47
N ARG A 381 -9.01 24.21 -33.37
CA ARG A 381 -8.42 23.19 -34.24
C ARG A 381 -7.65 23.85 -35.40
N PRO A 382 -6.42 23.39 -35.69
CA PRO A 382 -5.70 23.80 -36.89
C PRO A 382 -6.46 23.43 -38.15
N THR A 383 -6.11 24.08 -39.26
CA THR A 383 -6.65 23.74 -40.59
C THR A 383 -6.45 22.25 -40.89
N PRO A 384 -7.51 21.52 -41.32
CA PRO A 384 -7.37 20.13 -41.73
C PRO A 384 -6.36 19.96 -42.85
N PHE A 385 -5.72 18.80 -42.85
CA PHE A 385 -4.75 18.38 -43.85
C PHE A 385 -5.41 18.33 -45.23
N ALA A 386 -4.84 19.07 -46.19
CA ALA A 386 -5.21 19.02 -47.60
C ALA A 386 -4.63 17.76 -48.26
N GLY A 387 -5.30 16.64 -48.01
CA GLY A 387 -4.90 15.31 -48.47
C GLY A 387 -5.71 14.21 -47.82
N LYS A 388 -5.24 12.97 -47.96
CA LYS A 388 -5.89 11.76 -47.44
C LYS A 388 -4.92 10.92 -46.62
N VAL A 389 -5.41 10.39 -45.51
CA VAL A 389 -4.76 9.36 -44.70
C VAL A 389 -5.60 8.09 -44.85
N ILE A 390 -5.06 7.09 -45.54
CA ILE A 390 -5.78 5.86 -45.88
C ILE A 390 -5.17 4.69 -45.10
N PRO A 391 -5.92 4.02 -44.21
CA PRO A 391 -5.50 2.77 -43.59
C PRO A 391 -5.20 1.70 -44.64
N GLY A 392 -3.97 1.20 -44.65
CA GLY A 392 -3.55 0.08 -45.48
C GLY A 392 -3.81 -1.25 -44.78
N SER A 393 -4.35 -2.23 -45.51
CA SER A 393 -4.42 -3.62 -45.04
C SER A 393 -3.04 -4.26 -45.20
N THR A 394 -2.19 -4.23 -44.16
CA THR A 394 -0.92 -4.95 -44.20
C THR A 394 -1.09 -6.39 -43.74
N ALA A 395 -0.97 -7.30 -44.71
CA ALA A 395 -0.52 -8.67 -44.49
C ALA A 395 0.77 -8.69 -43.66
N THR A 396 0.88 -9.74 -42.85
CA THR A 396 1.96 -10.10 -41.94
C THR A 396 3.34 -9.92 -42.57
N THR A 397 4.20 -9.09 -41.98
CA THR A 397 5.65 -9.19 -42.14
C THR A 397 6.27 -9.55 -40.80
N SER A 398 6.60 -10.83 -40.70
CA SER A 398 7.50 -11.43 -39.72
C SER A 398 8.96 -11.20 -40.09
N THR A 399 9.76 -10.74 -39.12
CA THR A 399 11.23 -10.90 -39.00
C THR A 399 11.60 -10.36 -37.60
N GLU A 400 12.31 -11.02 -36.68
CA GLU A 400 13.08 -12.27 -36.66
C GLU A 400 12.97 -12.92 -35.27
N ARG A 401 13.12 -14.25 -35.25
CA ARG A 401 13.23 -15.10 -34.05
C ARG A 401 14.63 -14.95 -33.44
N GLY A 402 14.67 -14.87 -32.11
CA GLY A 402 15.78 -15.33 -31.27
C GLY A 402 15.20 -16.32 -30.24
N ASP A 403 15.92 -17.42 -30.03
CA ASP A 403 15.46 -18.70 -29.50
C ASP A 403 14.63 -18.73 -28.22
N ALA A 404 13.83 -19.81 -28.16
CA ALA A 404 13.07 -20.25 -27.01
C ALA A 404 14.01 -20.73 -25.89
N ASP A 405 13.75 -20.26 -24.67
CA ASP A 405 13.98 -21.08 -23.48
C ASP A 405 12.70 -21.10 -22.65
N SER A 406 12.26 -22.33 -22.39
CA SER A 406 11.14 -22.68 -21.55
C SER A 406 11.44 -22.31 -20.09
N HIS A 407 10.71 -21.36 -19.52
CA HIS A 407 10.56 -21.27 -18.08
C HIS A 407 9.10 -21.06 -17.68
N THR A 408 8.62 -22.08 -16.98
CA THR A 408 7.44 -22.18 -16.13
C THR A 408 7.17 -20.87 -15.38
N ALA A 409 5.92 -20.44 -15.36
CA ALA A 409 5.46 -19.31 -14.57
C ALA A 409 5.78 -19.53 -13.08
N PRO A 410 6.49 -18.60 -12.40
CA PRO A 410 6.51 -18.60 -10.95
C PRO A 410 5.21 -17.95 -10.45
N ASN A 411 4.47 -18.73 -9.68
CA ASN A 411 3.38 -18.29 -8.84
C ASN A 411 3.97 -17.31 -7.79
N ILE A 412 3.75 -16.01 -7.94
CA ILE A 412 4.17 -15.03 -6.92
C ILE A 412 3.11 -15.01 -5.83
N ALA A 413 3.35 -15.78 -4.78
CA ALA A 413 2.74 -15.55 -3.48
C ALA A 413 3.32 -14.24 -2.92
N THR A 414 2.45 -13.26 -2.70
CA THR A 414 2.79 -11.98 -2.07
C THR A 414 3.03 -12.21 -0.58
N PRO A 415 4.15 -11.78 0.03
CA PRO A 415 4.33 -11.91 1.46
C PRO A 415 3.59 -10.79 2.18
N GLU A 416 2.52 -11.15 2.91
CA GLU A 416 1.73 -10.25 3.78
C GLU A 416 2.57 -9.47 4.81
N ASN A 417 3.83 -9.85 5.04
CA ASN A 417 4.73 -9.19 5.99
C ASN A 417 5.21 -7.80 5.53
N GLU A 418 5.33 -7.52 4.22
CA GLU A 418 5.82 -6.21 3.74
C GLU A 418 4.79 -5.08 3.91
N LEU A 419 3.50 -5.39 3.75
CA LEU A 419 2.39 -4.43 3.94
C LEU A 419 2.26 -3.98 5.39
N SER A 420 2.51 -4.90 6.34
CA SER A 420 2.47 -4.59 7.77
C SER A 420 3.62 -3.66 8.19
N GLU A 421 4.87 -3.94 7.78
CA GLU A 421 6.03 -3.10 8.13
C GLU A 421 5.95 -1.70 7.49
N LEU A 422 5.40 -1.58 6.28
CA LEU A 422 5.15 -0.28 5.63
C LEU A 422 4.12 0.54 6.42
N ALA A 423 2.98 -0.06 6.80
CA ALA A 423 1.98 0.60 7.65
C ALA A 423 2.56 1.01 9.01
N PHE A 424 3.44 0.21 9.63
CA PHE A 424 4.11 0.55 10.89
C PHE A 424 4.97 1.82 10.80
N SER A 425 5.66 2.06 9.67
CA SER A 425 6.54 3.24 9.51
C SER A 425 5.80 4.58 9.40
N LEU A 426 4.51 4.56 9.02
CA LEU A 426 3.76 5.75 8.57
C LEU A 426 2.75 6.28 9.59
N PHE A 427 2.44 5.47 10.60
CA PHE A 427 1.61 5.86 11.75
C PHE A 427 2.42 6.08 13.04
N ALA A 428 3.75 5.90 13.01
CA ALA A 428 4.64 6.34 14.07
C ALA A 428 4.69 7.89 14.11
N SER A 429 4.56 8.46 15.31
CA SER A 429 4.65 9.92 15.51
C SER A 429 6.08 10.42 15.29
N PRO A 430 6.30 11.62 14.72
CA PRO A 430 7.61 12.26 14.75
C PRO A 430 7.87 12.76 16.18
N GLU A 431 8.84 12.16 16.87
CA GLU A 431 9.37 12.75 18.10
C GLU A 431 10.09 14.07 17.76
N GLN A 432 9.88 15.03 18.64
CA GLN A 432 10.21 16.43 18.51
C GLN A 432 11.71 16.65 18.27
N GLU A 433 12.04 17.43 17.24
CA GLU A 433 13.29 18.17 17.19
C GLU A 433 13.27 19.17 18.35
N THR A 434 14.02 18.88 19.42
CA THR A 434 14.35 19.88 20.42
C THR A 434 15.63 20.61 20.00
N ASP A 435 15.47 21.92 20.08
CA ASP A 435 16.36 22.98 19.66
C ASP A 435 17.79 22.87 20.19
N LYS A 436 18.72 23.29 19.34
CA LYS A 436 20.10 23.58 19.73
C LYS A 436 20.12 24.92 20.47
N HIS A 437 20.57 24.93 21.72
CA HIS A 437 21.18 26.13 22.29
C HIS A 437 22.55 25.83 22.91
N ILE A 438 23.46 26.73 22.58
CA ILE A 438 24.90 26.74 22.81
C ILE A 438 25.17 27.37 24.19
N GLN A 439 26.18 26.90 24.95
CA GLN A 439 27.31 27.71 25.46
C GLN A 439 28.26 26.92 26.40
N PRO A 440 29.51 27.39 26.62
CA PRO A 440 30.74 26.58 26.49
C PRO A 440 31.48 26.26 27.81
N GLU A 441 32.59 25.51 27.63
CA GLU A 441 33.78 25.28 28.49
C GLU A 441 33.86 25.95 29.87
N SER A 442 34.29 25.20 30.90
CA SER A 442 35.71 25.16 31.33
C SER A 442 35.97 24.31 32.60
N THR A 443 37.12 23.62 32.56
CA THR A 443 38.13 23.35 33.62
C THR A 443 37.89 22.41 34.81
N ASP A 444 38.73 21.35 34.80
CA ASP A 444 39.70 20.92 35.83
C ASP A 444 39.32 20.15 37.11
N THR A 445 39.84 18.91 37.12
CA THR A 445 40.68 18.20 38.12
C THR A 445 40.29 18.06 39.60
N VAL A 446 40.23 16.77 40.00
CA VAL A 446 40.70 16.06 41.22
C VAL A 446 40.68 16.76 42.60
N ASP A 447 40.00 16.16 43.59
CA ASP A 447 40.55 15.25 44.60
C ASP A 447 39.78 15.31 45.95
N GLU A 448 39.80 14.17 46.65
CA GLU A 448 39.65 13.94 48.09
C GLU A 448 38.33 14.12 48.89
N LEU A 449 37.97 13.01 49.56
CA LEU A 449 37.08 12.80 50.73
C LEU A 449 37.54 13.61 51.98
N PRO A 450 36.86 13.67 53.17
CA PRO A 450 35.99 12.65 53.80
C PRO A 450 34.82 13.10 54.74
N LYS A 451 34.03 12.08 55.18
CA LYS A 451 33.34 11.87 56.50
C LYS A 451 32.32 12.88 57.04
N VAL A 452 31.13 12.38 57.45
CA VAL A 452 30.67 12.26 58.87
C VAL A 452 29.58 11.16 58.98
N GLN A 453 29.69 10.32 60.02
CA GLN A 453 28.76 9.25 60.45
C GLN A 453 27.69 9.76 61.44
N SER A 454 26.59 8.99 61.59
CA SER A 454 25.89 8.57 62.83
C SER A 454 24.37 8.65 62.67
N GLY A 455 23.52 7.75 63.18
CA GLY A 455 23.67 6.57 64.04
C GLY A 455 22.57 5.55 63.69
N GLN A 456 22.85 4.24 63.78
CA GLN A 456 22.65 3.36 64.94
C GLN A 456 21.19 2.96 65.23
N ALA A 457 21.03 1.64 65.31
CA ALA A 457 19.84 0.83 65.43
C ALA A 457 19.49 0.55 66.90
N GLU A 458 18.25 0.12 67.16
CA GLU A 458 17.91 -0.77 68.27
C GLU A 458 16.90 -1.82 67.78
N ALA A 459 17.16 -3.06 68.20
CA ALA A 459 16.33 -4.25 68.08
C ALA A 459 16.18 -4.84 69.49
N GLU A 460 15.10 -5.58 69.74
CA GLU A 460 14.86 -6.65 70.74
C GLU A 460 13.33 -6.92 70.69
N THR A 461 12.74 -8.11 70.89
CA THR A 461 13.15 -9.42 71.41
C THR A 461 12.08 -10.46 71.07
N ASP A 462 12.50 -11.73 71.20
CA ASP A 462 11.75 -12.90 71.70
C ASP A 462 11.27 -13.96 70.70
N GLY A 463 11.63 -15.21 71.03
CA GLY A 463 11.36 -16.41 70.25
C GLY A 463 10.49 -17.42 71.01
N ARG A 464 9.98 -18.43 70.29
CA ARG A 464 9.54 -19.73 70.84
C ARG A 464 9.34 -20.79 69.75
N GLU A 465 10.20 -21.81 69.85
CA GLU A 465 10.14 -23.26 69.60
C GLU A 465 9.10 -23.97 68.69
N ASN A 466 9.68 -24.86 67.84
CA ASN A 466 9.31 -26.25 67.45
C ASN A 466 7.93 -26.61 66.87
N VAL A 467 7.93 -27.22 65.66
CA VAL A 467 7.89 -28.70 65.45
C VAL A 467 8.04 -29.01 63.94
N SER A 468 8.89 -30.00 63.66
CA SER A 468 9.17 -30.67 62.38
C SER A 468 7.94 -31.33 61.75
N LEU A 469 7.88 -31.41 60.41
CA LEU A 469 7.49 -32.60 59.63
C LEU A 469 7.61 -32.28 58.11
N GLN A 470 8.58 -32.91 57.43
CA GLN A 470 8.45 -33.23 56.01
C GLN A 470 7.61 -34.51 55.88
N PRO A 471 6.79 -34.64 54.82
CA PRO A 471 7.09 -35.68 53.84
C PRO A 471 6.92 -35.24 52.38
N GLU A 472 7.50 -36.07 51.53
CA GLU A 472 7.74 -35.95 50.10
C GLU A 472 6.50 -35.80 49.19
N THR A 473 6.78 -35.25 48.00
CA THR A 473 5.94 -34.96 46.83
C THR A 473 5.13 -36.13 46.23
N PRO A 474 4.12 -35.86 45.37
CA PRO A 474 4.42 -35.91 43.93
C PRO A 474 3.82 -34.76 43.07
N ARG A 475 4.69 -34.20 42.22
CA ARG A 475 4.53 -33.60 40.87
C ARG A 475 3.21 -32.91 40.47
N PRO A 476 3.29 -31.61 40.14
CA PRO A 476 2.56 -30.99 39.03
C PRO A 476 3.41 -31.00 37.75
N VAL A 477 2.77 -31.33 36.62
CA VAL A 477 3.32 -31.28 35.26
C VAL A 477 3.64 -29.83 34.90
N ALA A 478 4.89 -29.60 34.47
CA ALA A 478 5.44 -28.30 34.15
C ALA A 478 4.79 -27.67 32.90
N VAL A 479 4.43 -26.40 33.02
CA VAL A 479 4.31 -25.44 31.92
C VAL A 479 5.73 -24.84 31.72
N PRO A 480 6.25 -24.70 30.49
CA PRO A 480 7.59 -24.14 30.29
C PRO A 480 7.66 -22.67 30.71
N GLU A 481 8.61 -22.43 31.60
CA GLU A 481 9.02 -21.17 32.18
C GLU A 481 9.65 -20.22 31.14
N ALA A 482 9.35 -18.93 31.25
CA ALA A 482 9.90 -17.88 30.42
C ALA A 482 11.44 -17.82 30.53
N ALA A 483 12.12 -17.93 29.39
CA ALA A 483 13.57 -17.85 29.32
C ALA A 483 14.07 -16.45 29.75
N GLN A 484 14.80 -16.40 30.87
CA GLN A 484 15.59 -15.24 31.25
C GLN A 484 16.77 -15.05 30.27
N VAL A 485 16.98 -13.81 29.83
CA VAL A 485 18.07 -13.42 28.93
C VAL A 485 19.39 -13.47 29.71
N THR A 486 20.20 -14.49 29.45
CA THR A 486 21.58 -14.59 29.96
C THR A 486 22.52 -13.65 29.19
N ASP A 487 23.64 -13.24 29.82
CA ASP A 487 24.63 -12.31 29.23
C ASP A 487 25.28 -12.82 27.92
N THR A 488 25.15 -14.11 27.62
CA THR A 488 25.62 -14.76 26.38
C THR A 488 24.48 -15.18 25.44
N GLY A 489 23.22 -14.91 25.79
CA GLY A 489 22.04 -15.35 25.04
C GLY A 489 22.03 -14.90 23.58
N PHE A 490 22.48 -13.67 23.31
CA PHE A 490 22.59 -13.14 21.95
C PHE A 490 23.59 -13.92 21.09
N ILE A 491 24.78 -14.22 21.62
CA ILE A 491 25.83 -14.94 20.87
C ILE A 491 25.42 -16.39 20.63
N ASN A 492 24.83 -17.05 21.62
CA ASN A 492 24.36 -18.42 21.47
C ASN A 492 23.22 -18.51 20.44
N TRP A 493 22.28 -17.56 20.47
CA TRP A 493 21.24 -17.45 19.44
C TRP A 493 21.81 -17.18 18.06
N LEU A 494 22.84 -16.33 17.95
CA LEU A 494 23.48 -16.00 16.69
C LEU A 494 24.17 -17.23 16.09
N ARG A 495 24.96 -17.96 16.88
CA ARG A 495 25.61 -19.22 16.47
C ARG A 495 24.59 -20.25 16.00
N GLU A 496 23.54 -20.46 16.80
CA GLU A 496 22.50 -21.43 16.48
C GLU A 496 21.71 -21.04 15.23
N GLY A 497 21.42 -19.74 15.05
CA GLY A 497 20.74 -19.21 13.88
C GLY A 497 21.56 -19.37 12.59
N ILE A 498 22.89 -19.19 12.67
CA ILE A 498 23.79 -19.45 11.54
C ILE A 498 23.86 -20.96 11.25
N ARG A 499 24.05 -21.79 12.29
CA ARG A 499 24.15 -23.26 12.16
C ARG A 499 22.89 -23.90 11.57
N THR A 500 21.72 -23.34 11.88
CA THR A 500 20.42 -23.81 11.37
C THR A 500 19.95 -23.11 10.10
N HIS A 501 20.81 -22.26 9.49
CA HIS A 501 20.49 -21.44 8.31
C HIS A 501 19.27 -20.51 8.47
N LYS A 502 18.85 -20.22 9.71
CA LYS A 502 17.80 -19.23 10.00
C LYS A 502 18.32 -17.79 9.89
N ILE A 503 19.62 -17.60 10.08
CA ILE A 503 20.32 -16.33 9.86
C ILE A 503 21.17 -16.49 8.60
N ALA A 504 20.77 -15.83 7.52
CA ALA A 504 21.52 -15.81 6.28
C ALA A 504 22.86 -15.08 6.48
N VAL A 505 23.90 -15.57 5.81
CA VAL A 505 25.27 -15.04 5.83
C VAL A 505 25.69 -14.74 4.39
N ASN A 506 26.29 -13.58 4.15
CA ASN A 506 26.75 -13.15 2.80
C ASN A 506 25.67 -13.02 1.72
N ASP A 507 24.39 -13.06 2.08
CA ASP A 507 23.29 -12.73 1.17
C ASP A 507 23.11 -11.21 1.05
N THR A 508 22.50 -10.75 -0.05
CA THR A 508 22.07 -9.36 -0.28
C THR A 508 21.23 -8.74 0.84
N GLN A 509 20.46 -9.55 1.58
CA GLN A 509 19.65 -9.11 2.74
C GLN A 509 20.16 -9.68 4.08
N ALA A 510 21.33 -10.32 4.09
CA ALA A 510 21.92 -10.86 5.31
C ALA A 510 22.25 -9.74 6.31
N ARG A 511 22.26 -10.09 7.59
CA ARG A 511 22.66 -9.20 8.70
C ARG A 511 24.02 -9.58 9.28
N VAL A 512 24.64 -10.61 8.71
CA VAL A 512 25.95 -11.15 9.05
C VAL A 512 26.71 -11.35 7.75
N HIS A 513 27.92 -10.82 7.68
CA HIS A 513 28.79 -10.98 6.50
C HIS A 513 30.21 -11.33 6.92
N MET A 514 30.95 -11.96 6.03
CA MET A 514 32.41 -12.05 6.09
C MET A 514 32.99 -10.94 5.20
N VAL A 515 33.95 -10.17 5.73
CA VAL A 515 34.58 -9.05 5.04
C VAL A 515 36.04 -8.98 5.46
N GLU A 516 36.95 -9.09 4.49
CA GLU A 516 38.40 -8.99 4.71
C GLU A 516 38.91 -9.90 5.85
N GLY A 517 38.40 -11.14 5.90
CA GLY A 517 38.74 -12.14 6.91
C GLY A 517 38.10 -11.92 8.29
N LYS A 518 37.21 -10.94 8.43
CA LYS A 518 36.51 -10.59 9.68
C LYS A 518 35.01 -10.81 9.56
N ALA A 519 34.36 -11.09 10.68
CA ALA A 519 32.90 -11.17 10.71
C ALA A 519 32.29 -9.79 10.97
N PHE A 520 31.38 -9.36 10.10
CA PHE A 520 30.67 -8.10 10.17
C PHE A 520 29.20 -8.31 10.59
N LEU A 521 28.82 -7.69 11.72
CA LEU A 521 27.48 -7.75 12.29
C LEU A 521 26.73 -6.43 12.06
N VAL A 522 25.68 -6.45 11.26
CA VAL A 522 24.91 -5.25 10.88
C VAL A 522 24.11 -4.71 12.07
N SER A 523 24.31 -3.45 12.43
CA SER A 523 23.68 -2.79 13.57
C SER A 523 22.79 -1.61 13.12
N PRO A 524 21.60 -1.39 13.69
CA PRO A 524 21.01 -2.10 14.84
C PRO A 524 20.22 -3.37 14.47
N GLU A 525 20.09 -3.68 13.19
CA GLU A 525 19.12 -4.65 12.68
C GLU A 525 19.32 -6.08 13.18
N LEU A 526 20.56 -6.53 13.39
CA LEU A 526 20.80 -7.86 13.95
C LEU A 526 20.32 -7.98 15.41
N PHE A 527 20.46 -6.92 16.21
CA PHE A 527 20.02 -6.91 17.62
C PHE A 527 18.50 -6.82 17.73
N LYS A 528 17.86 -6.04 16.84
CA LYS A 528 16.40 -5.99 16.72
C LYS A 528 15.84 -7.36 16.34
N LEU A 529 16.50 -8.07 15.41
CA LEU A 529 16.10 -9.42 15.04
C LEU A 529 16.15 -10.40 16.23
N TYR A 530 17.21 -10.33 17.05
CA TYR A 530 17.31 -11.16 18.26
C TYR A 530 16.18 -10.92 19.24
N VAL A 531 15.89 -9.65 19.57
CA VAL A 531 14.80 -9.29 20.50
C VAL A 531 13.45 -9.74 19.95
N ARG A 532 13.17 -9.45 18.67
CA ARG A 532 11.93 -9.88 18.01
C ARG A 532 11.75 -11.40 18.05
N THR A 533 12.83 -12.16 17.88
CA THR A 533 12.77 -13.64 17.81
C THR A 533 12.70 -14.29 19.20
N THR A 534 13.24 -13.64 20.24
CA THR A 534 13.40 -14.24 21.57
C THR A 534 12.32 -13.75 22.55
N THR A 535 12.02 -12.45 22.57
CA THR A 535 11.04 -11.85 23.50
C THR A 535 9.75 -11.41 22.80
N GLY A 536 9.74 -11.33 21.46
CA GLY A 536 8.59 -10.84 20.69
C GLY A 536 8.39 -9.32 20.78
N ALA A 537 9.25 -8.61 21.50
CA ALA A 537 9.19 -7.16 21.63
C ALA A 537 9.76 -6.45 20.38
N THR A 538 9.26 -5.25 20.12
CA THR A 538 9.64 -4.40 18.97
C THR A 538 10.06 -2.99 19.37
N GLY A 539 10.16 -2.73 20.68
CA GLY A 539 10.61 -1.46 21.24
C GLY A 539 12.13 -1.35 21.37
N ASP A 540 12.60 -0.54 22.31
CA ASP A 540 14.01 -0.17 22.49
C ASP A 540 14.88 -1.20 23.24
N GLU A 541 14.35 -2.38 23.54
CA GLU A 541 15.03 -3.45 24.27
C GLU A 541 16.33 -3.92 23.58
N TRP A 542 16.43 -3.78 22.26
CA TRP A 542 17.63 -4.10 21.50
C TRP A 542 18.84 -3.24 21.92
N LYS A 543 18.61 -2.02 22.45
CA LYS A 543 19.67 -1.16 23.00
C LYS A 543 20.34 -1.82 24.21
N GLN A 544 19.57 -2.53 25.03
CA GLN A 544 20.10 -3.25 26.18
C GLN A 544 20.93 -4.45 25.73
N VAL A 545 20.44 -5.23 24.76
CA VAL A 545 21.18 -6.36 24.17
C VAL A 545 22.47 -5.88 23.52
N GLN A 546 22.43 -4.78 22.78
CA GLN A 546 23.62 -4.19 22.15
C GLN A 546 24.65 -3.73 23.20
N LYS A 547 24.21 -3.11 24.31
CA LYS A 547 25.10 -2.76 25.43
C LYS A 547 25.72 -4.00 26.07
N THR A 548 24.95 -5.07 26.28
CA THR A 548 25.47 -6.34 26.81
C THR A 548 26.49 -6.96 25.85
N PHE A 549 26.22 -6.98 24.54
CA PHE A 549 27.18 -7.43 23.53
C PHE A 549 28.48 -6.60 23.55
N GLN A 550 28.39 -5.28 23.70
CA GLN A 550 29.59 -4.43 23.79
C GLN A 550 30.43 -4.74 25.04
N LYS A 551 29.81 -5.13 26.16
CA LYS A 551 30.50 -5.54 27.38
C LYS A 551 31.29 -6.84 27.22
N LEU A 552 30.89 -7.71 26.29
CA LEU A 552 31.62 -8.96 25.99
C LEU A 552 32.96 -8.73 25.28
N LYS A 553 33.22 -7.51 24.78
CA LYS A 553 34.48 -7.11 24.12
C LYS A 553 34.92 -8.02 22.95
N LEU A 554 33.97 -8.69 22.29
CA LEU A 554 34.23 -9.53 21.11
C LEU A 554 34.44 -8.71 19.82
N HIS A 555 33.97 -7.46 19.79
CA HIS A 555 34.09 -6.59 18.62
C HIS A 555 35.42 -5.83 18.62
N GLN A 556 35.93 -5.52 17.43
CA GLN A 556 37.04 -4.61 17.23
C GLN A 556 36.67 -3.22 17.77
N ARG A 557 37.57 -2.63 18.55
CA ARG A 557 37.45 -1.24 19.00
C ARG A 557 38.34 -0.38 18.12
N GLY A 558 37.79 0.69 17.54
CA GLY A 558 38.60 1.67 16.82
C GLY A 558 39.50 2.45 17.78
N ASN A 559 40.68 2.86 17.31
CA ASN A 559 41.63 3.69 18.09
C ASN A 559 41.03 5.04 18.50
N ASP A 560 39.98 5.49 17.80
CA ASP A 560 39.29 6.77 18.02
C ASP A 560 38.06 6.63 18.97
N GLY A 561 37.90 5.46 19.61
CA GLY A 561 36.77 5.17 20.53
C GLY A 561 35.45 4.79 19.84
N ILE A 562 35.43 4.73 18.50
CA ILE A 562 34.26 4.33 17.71
C ILE A 562 34.26 2.80 17.53
N ASN A 563 33.20 2.14 18.01
CA ASN A 563 33.03 0.67 17.92
C ASN A 563 32.17 0.22 16.72
N ILE A 564 31.71 1.17 15.89
CA ILE A 564 30.83 0.91 14.75
C ILE A 564 31.58 1.28 13.46
N PHE A 565 31.84 0.28 12.63
CA PHE A 565 32.50 0.41 11.34
C PHE A 565 31.48 0.60 10.22
N VAL A 566 31.90 1.26 9.15
CA VAL A 566 31.11 1.44 7.93
C VAL A 566 31.68 0.54 6.85
N CYS A 567 30.88 -0.40 6.36
CA CYS A 567 31.20 -1.17 5.17
C CYS A 567 30.49 -0.59 3.96
N GLU A 568 31.16 -0.59 2.82
CA GLU A 568 30.60 -0.23 1.54
C GLU A 568 30.13 -1.50 0.81
N VAL A 569 28.88 -1.48 0.34
CA VAL A 569 28.22 -2.57 -0.40
C VAL A 569 28.10 -2.15 -1.86
N LYS A 570 28.90 -2.76 -2.74
CA LYS A 570 28.92 -2.45 -4.16
C LYS A 570 27.94 -3.34 -4.92
N GLY A 571 26.83 -2.75 -5.35
CA GLY A 571 25.86 -3.41 -6.23
C GLY A 571 26.08 -3.07 -7.72
N PRO A 572 25.45 -3.80 -8.65
CA PRO A 572 25.64 -3.64 -10.10
C PRO A 572 25.30 -2.25 -10.66
N ARG A 573 24.46 -1.47 -9.96
CA ARG A 573 24.00 -0.13 -10.38
C ARG A 573 24.19 0.96 -9.33
N LYS A 574 24.49 0.61 -8.07
CA LYS A 574 24.56 1.55 -6.94
C LYS A 574 25.40 0.99 -5.79
N THR A 575 26.10 1.89 -5.11
CA THR A 575 26.88 1.60 -3.91
C THR A 575 26.13 2.09 -2.65
N ARG A 576 26.05 1.27 -1.60
CA ARG A 576 25.40 1.60 -0.31
C ARG A 576 26.40 1.50 0.83
N ARG A 577 26.14 2.17 1.96
CA ARG A 577 26.96 2.08 3.17
C ARG A 577 26.16 1.47 4.30
N VAL A 578 26.72 0.49 4.98
CA VAL A 578 26.09 -0.23 6.09
C VAL A 578 26.98 -0.12 7.32
N LYS A 579 26.37 0.09 8.49
CA LYS A 579 27.07 0.26 9.76
C LYS A 579 26.96 -1.01 10.62
N GLY A 580 28.02 -1.37 11.32
CA GLY A 580 28.05 -2.61 12.09
C GLY A 580 29.31 -2.80 12.93
N TYR A 581 29.36 -3.93 13.63
CA TYR A 581 30.53 -4.34 14.41
C TYR A 581 31.39 -5.28 13.58
N LEU A 582 32.72 -5.14 13.65
CA LEU A 582 33.67 -6.12 13.12
C LEU A 582 34.17 -7.01 14.26
N LEU A 583 34.31 -8.31 14.02
CA LEU A 583 34.90 -9.27 14.94
C LEU A 583 36.18 -9.83 14.30
N ASP A 584 37.31 -9.69 14.98
CA ASP A 584 38.61 -10.18 14.51
C ASP A 584 38.71 -11.71 14.51
N ARG A 585 37.86 -12.38 15.27
CA ARG A 585 37.78 -13.84 15.38
C ARG A 585 36.43 -14.34 14.85
N PRO A 586 36.29 -14.60 13.55
CA PRO A 586 35.06 -15.15 12.97
C PRO A 586 34.62 -16.47 13.62
N GLN A 587 35.56 -17.23 14.20
CA GLN A 587 35.28 -18.48 14.92
C GLN A 587 34.32 -18.26 16.09
N ASP A 588 34.26 -17.06 16.64
CA ASP A 588 33.38 -16.75 17.78
C ASP A 588 31.89 -16.81 17.40
N ILE A 589 31.53 -16.80 16.11
CA ILE A 589 30.15 -16.93 15.63
C ILE A 589 29.94 -18.02 14.57
N PHE A 590 31.00 -18.44 13.87
CA PHE A 590 30.95 -19.49 12.83
C PHE A 590 31.50 -20.85 13.28
N ASP A 591 31.99 -20.94 14.52
CA ASP A 591 32.69 -22.12 15.04
C ASP A 591 33.79 -22.59 14.07
N ASN A 592 33.67 -23.80 13.51
CA ASN A 592 34.65 -24.37 12.56
C ASN A 592 34.30 -24.16 11.07
N ALA A 593 33.14 -23.57 10.77
CA ALA A 593 32.61 -23.45 9.40
C ALA A 593 32.58 -21.99 8.94
N ILE A 594 33.77 -21.38 8.80
CA ILE A 594 33.92 -19.98 8.38
C ILE A 594 33.62 -19.85 6.88
N PRO A 595 32.63 -19.02 6.48
CA PRO A 595 32.35 -18.75 5.07
C PRO A 595 33.43 -17.89 4.39
N GLU A 596 33.48 -17.90 3.06
CA GLU A 596 34.34 -16.99 2.28
C GLU A 596 33.90 -15.53 2.45
N ASP A 597 34.80 -14.58 2.20
CA ASP A 597 34.49 -13.16 2.23
C ASP A 597 33.45 -12.77 1.16
N ASN A 598 32.56 -11.85 1.51
CA ASN A 598 31.60 -11.31 0.58
C ASN A 598 32.31 -10.39 -0.45
N PRO A 599 32.34 -10.75 -1.75
CA PRO A 599 33.08 -10.00 -2.75
C PRO A 599 32.51 -8.60 -3.04
N TYR A 600 31.29 -8.32 -2.54
CA TYR A 600 30.60 -7.04 -2.73
C TYR A 600 30.69 -6.13 -1.51
N LEU A 601 31.31 -6.56 -0.41
CA LEU A 601 31.56 -5.71 0.77
C LEU A 601 33.05 -5.37 0.89
N SER A 602 33.33 -4.13 1.25
CA SER A 602 34.67 -3.68 1.66
C SER A 602 34.57 -2.75 2.85
N VAL A 603 35.49 -2.87 3.81
CA VAL A 603 35.52 -1.96 4.97
C VAL A 603 36.02 -0.59 4.51
N VAL A 604 35.31 0.49 4.82
CA VAL A 604 35.78 1.84 4.49
C VAL A 604 36.82 2.23 5.54
N PRO A 605 38.10 2.47 5.16
CA PRO A 605 39.11 2.91 6.11
C PRO A 605 38.74 4.29 6.66
N THR A 606 38.73 4.43 7.98
CA THR A 606 38.62 5.76 8.62
C THR A 606 39.87 6.54 8.25
N ILE A 607 39.72 7.59 7.44
CA ILE A 607 40.83 8.48 7.09
C ILE A 607 41.27 9.18 8.38
N GLN A 608 42.43 8.78 8.91
CA GLN A 608 43.12 9.56 9.92
C GLN A 608 43.60 10.85 9.24
N SER A 609 43.07 11.99 9.69
CA SER A 609 43.70 13.28 9.43
C SER A 609 45.05 13.27 10.14
N SER A 610 46.11 12.90 9.42
CA SER A 610 47.48 13.19 9.82
C SER A 610 47.70 14.70 9.81
N GLU A 611 48.33 15.18 10.89
CA GLU A 611 48.73 16.56 11.18
C GLU A 611 49.33 17.35 10.01
#